data_AF-A0A3P6P4E9-F1
#
_entry.id   AF-A0A3P6P4E9-F1
#
_cell.length_a   1.000
_cell.length_b   1.000
_cell.length_c   1.000
_cell.angle_alpha   90.00
_cell.angle_beta   90.00
_cell.angle_gamma   90.00
#
_symmetry.space_group_name_H-M   'P 1'
#
loop_
_entity.id
_entity.type
_entity.pdbx_description
1 polymer ?
#
loop_
_entity_poly.entity_id
_entity_poly.type
_entity_poly.pdbx_seq_one_letter_code
_entity_poly.pdbx_strand_id
1 'polypeptide(L)'
;MRASEGYEAGQGSCHLPYESKWTELDLFPLSYRQLHGDLIQTYRIVRGCECALEFDVFFELARTDNLRNHPFKLQMKLAHMDVRWNAFSQTVLGA
;
A
#
# COMPACT_ATOMS: atom_id res chain seq x y z
N MET A 1 27.64 26.64 -40.85
CA MET A 1 27.69 25.31 -40.19
C MET A 1 27.66 25.54 -38.68
N ARG A 2 26.50 25.35 -38.04
CA ARG A 2 26.38 25.33 -36.57
C ARG A 2 25.72 24.02 -36.21
N ALA A 3 26.44 23.22 -35.44
CA ALA A 3 26.09 21.86 -35.09
C ALA A 3 24.73 21.80 -34.39
N SER A 4 23.91 20.84 -34.81
CA SER A 4 22.72 20.38 -34.13
C SER A 4 23.11 19.70 -32.83
N GLU A 5 22.87 20.35 -31.70
CA GLU A 5 22.83 19.68 -30.39
C GLU A 5 21.60 18.77 -30.38
N GLY A 6 21.85 17.47 -30.46
CA GLY A 6 20.83 16.45 -30.27
C GLY A 6 20.42 16.43 -28.81
N TYR A 7 19.16 16.73 -28.56
CA TYR A 7 18.50 16.44 -27.29
C TYR A 7 18.37 14.92 -27.22
N GLU A 8 19.23 14.27 -26.45
CA GLU A 8 19.10 12.85 -26.09
C GLU A 8 17.75 12.68 -25.37
N ALA A 9 16.80 12.05 -26.05
CA ALA A 9 15.53 11.67 -25.47
C ALA A 9 15.82 10.66 -24.35
N GLY A 10 15.67 11.09 -23.10
CA GLY A 10 15.78 10.21 -21.93
C GLY A 10 14.90 8.98 -22.15
N GLN A 11 15.53 7.83 -22.33
CA GLN A 11 14.82 6.57 -22.48
C GLN A 11 14.05 6.34 -21.18
N GLY A 12 12.73 6.47 -21.20
CA GLY A 12 11.91 6.15 -20.04
C GLY A 12 12.18 4.71 -19.61
N SER A 13 12.22 4.44 -18.31
CA SER A 13 12.53 3.10 -17.77
C SER A 13 11.49 2.03 -18.12
N CYS A 14 10.49 2.35 -18.96
CA CYS A 14 9.40 1.46 -19.35
C CYS A 14 9.90 0.09 -19.86
N HIS A 15 11.07 0.03 -20.49
CA HIS A 15 11.67 -1.20 -21.02
C HIS A 15 12.47 -2.03 -19.98
N LEU A 16 12.71 -1.51 -18.77
CA LEU A 16 13.49 -2.24 -17.77
C LEU A 16 12.65 -3.30 -17.03
N PRO A 17 13.27 -4.43 -16.64
CA PRO A 17 12.65 -5.39 -15.73
C PRO A 17 12.19 -4.72 -14.44
N TYR A 18 11.11 -5.21 -13.85
CA TYR A 18 10.49 -4.62 -12.65
C TYR A 18 11.48 -4.37 -11.51
N GLU A 19 12.38 -5.33 -11.25
CA GLU A 19 13.42 -5.22 -10.22
C GLU A 19 14.43 -4.10 -10.51
N SER A 20 14.82 -3.91 -11.77
CA SER A 20 15.80 -2.90 -12.19
C SER A 20 15.25 -1.47 -12.18
N LYS A 21 13.92 -1.32 -12.33
CA LYS A 21 13.25 -0.02 -12.25
C LYS A 21 13.39 0.62 -10.86
N TRP A 22 13.38 -0.18 -9.80
CA TRP A 22 13.47 0.35 -8.43
C TRP A 22 14.86 0.91 -8.13
N THR A 23 15.92 0.23 -8.60
CA THR A 23 17.31 0.70 -8.44
C THR A 23 17.60 1.97 -9.21
N GLU A 24 17.01 2.14 -10.39
CA GLU A 24 17.18 3.37 -11.19
C GLU A 24 16.44 4.55 -10.55
N LEU A 25 15.29 4.29 -9.92
CA LEU A 25 14.48 5.31 -9.25
C LEU A 25 14.89 5.57 -7.80
N ASP A 26 15.92 4.89 -7.28
CA ASP A 26 16.34 4.91 -5.87
C ASP A 26 15.16 4.70 -4.88
N LEU A 27 14.23 3.82 -5.25
CA LEU A 27 13.01 3.56 -4.51
C LEU A 27 13.09 2.23 -3.74
N PHE A 28 12.55 2.21 -2.52
CA PHE A 28 12.42 0.97 -1.75
C PHE A 28 11.59 -0.09 -2.49
N PRO A 29 11.89 -1.39 -2.36
CA PRO A 29 11.06 -2.44 -2.93
C PRO A 29 9.58 -2.33 -2.51
N LEU A 30 8.67 -2.82 -3.34
CA LEU A 30 7.24 -2.77 -3.03
C LEU A 30 6.90 -3.51 -1.72
N SER A 31 7.53 -4.67 -1.49
CA SER A 31 7.36 -5.46 -0.27
C SER A 31 7.72 -4.69 0.99
N TYR A 32 8.78 -3.88 0.95
CA TYR A 32 9.19 -3.03 2.07
C TYR A 32 8.15 -1.95 2.36
N ARG A 33 7.64 -1.27 1.33
CA ARG A 33 6.61 -0.23 1.48
C ARG A 33 5.28 -0.81 2.01
N GLN A 34 4.90 -2.00 1.54
CA GLN A 34 3.75 -2.74 2.07
C GLN A 34 3.92 -3.04 3.55
N LEU A 35 5.04 -3.66 3.92
CA LEU A 35 5.35 -3.99 5.32
C LEU A 35 5.35 -2.75 6.21
N HIS A 36 5.94 -1.65 5.74
CA HIS A 36 5.99 -0.40 6.49
C HIS A 36 4.59 0.19 6.70
N GLY A 37 3.75 0.18 5.67
CA GLY A 37 2.34 0.60 5.76
C GLY A 37 1.56 -0.26 6.76
N ASP A 38 1.72 -1.58 6.70
CA ASP A 38 1.06 -2.53 7.60
C ASP A 38 1.49 -2.32 9.07
N LEU A 39 2.78 -2.07 9.31
CA LEU A 39 3.31 -1.80 10.65
C LEU A 39 2.79 -0.48 11.22
N ILE A 40 2.77 0.59 10.42
CA ILE A 40 2.17 1.88 10.82
C ILE A 40 0.70 1.68 11.17
N GLN A 41 -0.04 0.94 10.34
CA GLN A 41 -1.45 0.72 10.55
C GLN A 41 -1.71 -0.09 11.82
N THR A 42 -0.91 -1.14 12.05
CA THR A 42 -0.96 -1.97 13.27
C THR A 42 -0.66 -1.13 14.50
N TYR A 43 0.32 -0.23 14.45
CA TYR A 43 0.62 0.67 15.55
C TYR A 43 -0.53 1.62 15.87
N ARG A 44 -1.13 2.25 14.84
CA ARG A 44 -2.26 3.18 15.01
C ARG A 44 -3.48 2.48 15.61
N ILE A 45 -3.74 1.24 15.18
CA ILE A 45 -4.73 0.33 15.75
C ILE A 45 -4.38 0.07 17.23
N VAL A 46 -3.23 -0.53 17.54
CA VAL A 46 -2.88 -0.92 18.93
C VAL A 46 -2.86 0.27 19.90
N ARG A 47 -2.51 1.47 19.45
CA ARG A 47 -2.49 2.68 20.28
C ARG A 47 -3.84 3.39 20.38
N GLY A 48 -4.87 2.92 19.70
CA GLY A 48 -6.18 3.58 19.66
C GLY A 48 -6.14 4.95 18.97
N CYS A 49 -5.16 5.19 18.10
CA CYS A 49 -5.08 6.40 17.29
C CYS A 49 -6.11 6.43 16.15
N GLU A 50 -6.82 5.31 15.96
CA GLU A 50 -7.90 5.17 14.98
C GLU A 50 -9.24 5.28 15.69
N CYS A 51 -9.70 6.52 15.90
CA CYS A 51 -10.94 6.82 16.63
C CYS A 51 -12.21 6.22 16.00
N ALA A 52 -12.12 5.68 14.78
CA ALA A 52 -13.22 4.99 14.08
C ALA A 52 -13.25 3.47 14.33
N LEU A 53 -12.26 2.91 15.03
CA LEU A 53 -12.17 1.49 15.36
C LEU A 53 -12.47 1.26 16.83
N GLU A 54 -13.68 0.78 17.12
CA GLU A 54 -14.01 0.16 18.41
C GLU A 54 -13.44 -1.28 18.40
N PHE A 55 -12.35 -1.53 19.13
CA PHE A 55 -11.60 -2.80 19.08
C PHE A 55 -12.40 -4.02 19.51
N ASP A 56 -13.18 -3.86 20.58
CA ASP A 56 -14.09 -4.85 21.14
C ASP A 56 -15.15 -5.31 20.12
N VAL A 57 -15.50 -4.41 19.20
CA VAL A 57 -16.50 -4.62 18.18
C VAL A 57 -15.90 -5.11 16.85
N PHE A 58 -14.71 -4.62 16.47
CA PHE A 58 -14.11 -4.90 15.17
C PHE A 58 -13.43 -6.27 15.10
N PHE A 59 -12.86 -6.73 16.22
CA PHE A 59 -12.22 -8.05 16.32
C PHE A 59 -13.12 -9.10 16.98
N GLU A 60 -14.43 -8.87 17.01
CA GLU A 60 -15.39 -9.85 17.52
C GLU A 60 -15.52 -11.03 16.54
N LEU A 61 -15.60 -12.25 17.08
CA LEU A 61 -15.91 -13.43 16.27
C LEU A 61 -17.39 -13.40 15.81
N ALA A 62 -17.63 -13.73 14.55
CA ALA A 62 -18.95 -13.99 14.02
C ALA A 62 -19.60 -15.13 14.79
N ARG A 63 -20.73 -14.82 15.44
CA ARG A 63 -21.56 -15.78 16.17
C ARG A 63 -22.52 -16.55 15.25
N THR A 64 -22.23 -16.59 13.96
CA THR A 64 -23.05 -17.27 12.96
C THR A 64 -22.47 -18.64 12.65
N ASP A 65 -23.35 -19.58 12.36
CA ASP A 65 -23.05 -20.94 11.91
C ASP A 65 -22.69 -21.00 10.42
N ASN A 66 -23.06 -19.97 9.64
CA ASN A 66 -22.79 -19.82 8.21
C ASN A 66 -21.34 -19.44 7.87
N LEU A 67 -20.39 -20.12 8.49
CA LEU A 67 -18.97 -19.91 8.24
C LEU A 67 -18.54 -20.76 7.04
N ARG A 68 -18.57 -20.19 5.81
CA ARG A 68 -18.02 -20.76 4.55
C ARG A 68 -16.71 -21.55 4.77
N ASN A 69 -16.82 -22.81 5.17
CA ASN A 69 -15.76 -23.78 5.41
C ASN A 69 -14.62 -23.38 6.35
N HIS A 70 -14.76 -22.31 7.15
CA HIS A 70 -13.73 -21.86 8.09
C HIS A 70 -14.30 -21.82 9.52
N PRO A 71 -13.61 -22.36 10.53
CA PRO A 71 -14.14 -22.46 11.89
C PRO A 71 -14.29 -21.11 12.61
N PHE A 72 -13.61 -20.07 12.11
CA PHE A 72 -13.60 -18.74 12.71
C PHE A 72 -13.79 -17.65 11.65
N LYS A 73 -14.65 -16.67 11.89
CA LYS A 73 -14.72 -15.45 11.07
C LYS A 73 -14.84 -14.26 11.99
N LEU A 74 -14.29 -13.11 11.60
CA LEU A 74 -14.56 -11.85 12.29
C LEU A 74 -15.91 -11.28 11.85
N GLN A 75 -16.58 -10.58 12.75
CA GLN A 75 -17.71 -9.71 12.42
C GLN A 75 -17.20 -8.57 11.55
N MET A 76 -17.56 -8.57 10.27
CA MET A 76 -17.26 -7.42 9.39
C MET A 76 -18.21 -6.27 9.73
N LYS A 77 -17.79 -5.37 10.62
CA LYS A 77 -18.33 -4.01 10.63
C LYS A 77 -17.52 -3.16 9.68
N LEU A 78 -18.19 -2.32 8.90
CA LEU A 78 -17.53 -1.45 7.93
C LEU A 78 -16.71 -0.41 8.68
N ALA A 79 -15.39 -0.59 8.76
CA ALA A 79 -14.50 0.48 9.18
C ALA A 79 -14.20 1.34 7.96
N HIS A 80 -14.78 2.54 7.91
CA HIS A 80 -14.49 3.52 6.87
C HIS A 80 -13.14 4.19 7.17
N MET A 81 -12.08 3.42 7.01
CA MET A 81 -10.72 3.90 7.14
C MET A 81 -10.15 3.98 5.74
N ASP A 82 -9.91 5.20 5.26
CA ASP A 82 -9.32 5.44 3.94
C ASP A 82 -7.81 5.15 3.91
N VAL A 83 -7.40 4.05 4.55
CA VAL A 83 -6.00 3.69 4.75
C VAL A 83 -5.38 3.17 3.46
N ARG A 84 -6.18 2.40 2.69
CA ARG A 84 -5.70 1.70 1.52
C ARG A 84 -5.51 2.61 0.31
N TRP A 85 -6.15 3.78 0.31
CA TRP A 85 -5.99 4.76 -0.76
C TRP A 85 -4.64 5.48 -0.68
N ASN A 86 -4.21 5.85 0.54
CA ASN A 86 -2.99 6.65 0.73
C ASN A 86 -1.71 5.82 0.93
N ALA A 87 -1.79 4.53 1.22
CA ALA A 87 -0.61 3.68 1.44
C ALA A 87 0.22 3.45 0.16
N PHE A 88 -0.37 3.59 -1.02
CA PHE A 88 0.28 3.32 -2.32
C PHE A 88 0.28 4.49 -3.30
N SER A 89 -0.21 5.68 -2.91
CA SER A 89 -0.42 6.81 -3.81
C SER A 89 0.86 7.56 -4.23
N GLN A 90 2.05 7.07 -3.91
CA GLN A 90 3.28 7.54 -4.55
C GLN A 90 3.37 6.97 -5.97
N THR A 91 2.61 7.55 -6.89
CA THR A 91 2.87 7.44 -8.33
C THR A 91 3.91 8.49 -8.73
N VAL A 92 4.93 8.05 -9.48
CA VAL A 92 5.92 8.94 -10.09
C VAL A 92 5.21 9.81 -11.11
N LEU A 93 4.93 11.07 -10.77
CA LEU A 93 4.67 12.10 -11.77
C LEU A 93 6.04 12.55 -12.26
N GLY A 94 6.49 11.94 -13.36
CA GLY A 94 7.69 12.36 -14.06
C GLY A 94 7.53 13.80 -14.54
N ALA A 95 8.57 14.61 -14.30
CA ALA A 95 8.73 15.95 -14.86
C ALA A 95 9.18 15.87 -16.33
#